data_AF-A0A933TCK8-F1
#
_entry.id   AF-A0A933TCK8-F1
#
_cell.length_a   1.000
_cell.length_b   1.000
_cell.length_c   1.000
_cell.angle_alpha   90.00
_cell.angle_beta   90.00
_cell.angle_gamma   90.00
#
_symmetry.space_group_name_H-M   'P 1'
#
loop_
_entity.id
_entity.type
_entity.pdbx_description
1 polymer ?
#
loop_
_entity_poly.entity_id
_entity_poly.type
_entity_poly.pdbx_seq_one_letter_code
_entity_poly.pdbx_strand_id
1 'polypeptide(L)' 'MEKCVFCGGRVEKQLVSFVYDEDGNYFVVEHVPAEVCTSCGERTYSAEITDEILGFSKHKATPSKT' A
#
# COMPACT_ATOMS: atom_id res chain seq x y z
N MET A 1 1.89 20.99 -2.50
CA MET A 1 0.98 20.21 -3.37
C MET A 1 1.81 19.07 -3.92
N GLU A 2 1.68 17.89 -3.31
CA GLU A 2 2.33 16.70 -3.83
C GLU A 2 1.68 16.39 -5.19
N LYS A 3 2.49 16.05 -6.18
CA LYS A 3 2.03 15.80 -7.55
C LYS A 3 2.49 14.42 -7.96
N CYS A 4 1.66 13.73 -8.72
CA CYS A 4 2.01 12.43 -9.25
C CYS A 4 3.25 12.56 -10.15
N VAL A 5 4.28 11.78 -9.88
CA VAL A 5 5.53 11.77 -10.67
C VAL A 5 5.33 11.21 -12.08
N PHE A 6 4.24 10.48 -12.31
CA PHE A 6 3.92 9.88 -13.61
C PHE A 6 3.05 10.77 -14.50
N CYS A 7 1.95 11.32 -13.96
CA CYS A 7 0.99 12.09 -14.75
C CYS A 7 0.93 13.60 -14.41
N GLY A 8 1.60 14.04 -13.34
CA GLY A 8 1.53 15.43 -12.85
C GLY A 8 0.20 15.80 -12.17
N GLY A 9 -0.74 14.85 -12.06
CA GLY A 9 -2.03 15.02 -11.40
C GLY A 9 -1.92 15.23 -9.88
N ARG A 10 -3.05 15.54 -9.26
CA ARG A 10 -3.13 15.73 -7.80
C ARG A 10 -3.08 14.37 -7.10
N VAL A 11 -2.28 14.28 -6.03
CA VAL A 11 -2.30 13.13 -5.12
C VAL A 11 -2.98 13.52 -3.82
N GLU A 12 -3.72 12.57 -3.25
CA GLU A 12 -4.42 12.74 -1.99
C GLU A 12 -4.11 11.57 -1.07
N LYS A 13 -3.91 11.87 0.22
CA LYS A 13 -3.65 10.85 1.24
C LYS A 13 -4.95 10.14 1.57
N GLN A 14 -4.97 8.83 1.38
CA GLN A 14 -6.12 7.98 1.67
C GLN A 14 -5.66 6.63 2.24
N LEU A 15 -6.54 6.04 3.04
CA LEU A 15 -6.33 4.68 3.55
C LEU A 15 -6.75 3.69 2.46
N VAL A 16 -5.82 2.84 2.04
CA VAL A 16 -6.04 1.82 1.02
C VAL A 16 -5.76 0.43 1.56
N SER A 17 -6.31 -0.58 0.90
CA SER A 17 -5.94 -1.97 1.17
C SER A 17 -4.80 -2.38 0.24
N PHE A 18 -3.66 -2.75 0.81
CA PHE A 18 -2.53 -3.29 0.09
C PHE A 18 -2.65 -4.81 0.02
N VAL A 19 -2.69 -5.36 -1.19
CA VAL A 19 -2.73 -6.81 -1.41
C VAL A 19 -1.38 -7.24 -1.94
N TYR A 20 -0.73 -8.13 -1.21
CA TYR A 20 0.54 -8.73 -1.58
C TYR A 20 0.33 -10.21 -1.82
N ASP A 21 0.85 -10.70 -2.93
CA ASP A 21 0.84 -12.09 -3.33
C ASP A 21 2.28 -12.61 -3.31
N GLU A 22 2.54 -13.64 -2.51
CA GLU A 22 3.83 -14.31 -2.49
C GLU A 22 3.64 -15.83 -2.47
N ASP A 23 4.02 -16.48 -3.56
CA ASP A 23 4.01 -17.94 -3.72
C ASP A 23 2.64 -18.57 -3.38
N GLY A 24 1.54 -17.91 -3.79
CA GLY A 24 0.17 -18.35 -3.52
C GLY A 24 -0.38 -18.00 -2.13
N ASN A 25 0.38 -17.27 -1.31
CA ASN A 25 -0.10 -16.69 -0.06
C ASN A 25 -0.54 -15.24 -0.32
N TYR A 26 -1.83 -14.96 -0.09
CA TYR A 26 -2.38 -13.62 -0.20
C TYR A 26 -2.36 -12.95 1.16
N PHE A 27 -1.64 -11.85 1.26
CA PHE A 27 -1.63 -10.97 2.41
C PHE A 27 -2.40 -9.71 2.07
N VAL A 28 -3.43 -9.41 2.84
CA VAL A 28 -4.19 -8.17 2.71
C VAL A 28 -3.88 -7.33 3.94
N VAL A 29 -3.26 -6.18 3.73
CA VAL A 29 -3.04 -5.17 4.76
C VAL A 29 -4.06 -4.07 4.53
N GLU A 30 -5.04 -3.97 5.42
CA GLU A 30 -6.06 -2.93 5.39
C GLU A 30 -5.58 -1.67 6.11
N HIS A 31 -6.21 -0.53 5.80
CA HIS A 31 -5.91 0.76 6.42
C HIS A 31 -4.46 1.25 6.23
N VAL A 32 -3.85 0.96 5.08
CA VAL A 32 -2.52 1.45 4.75
C VAL A 32 -2.61 2.90 4.29
N PRO A 33 -1.99 3.87 4.97
CA PRO A 33 -1.97 5.25 4.51
C PRO A 33 -1.07 5.36 3.26
N ALA A 34 -1.68 5.76 2.15
CA ALA A 34 -1.01 5.93 0.86
C ALA A 34 -1.43 7.24 0.20
N GLU A 35 -0.54 7.78 -0.62
CA GLU A 35 -0.86 8.88 -1.52
C GLU A 35 -1.36 8.31 -2.83
N VAL A 36 -2.61 8.60 -3.16
CA VAL A 36 -3.23 8.10 -4.39
C VAL A 36 -3.50 9.26 -5.33
N CYS A 37 -3.05 9.11 -6.57
CA CYS A 37 -3.36 10.06 -7.61
C CYS A 37 -4.83 9.93 -8.04
N THR A 38 -5.57 11.03 -7.92
CA THR A 38 -6.99 11.05 -8.32
C THR A 38 -7.20 11.12 -9.83
N SER A 39 -6.13 11.31 -10.61
CA SER A 39 -6.18 11.35 -12.08
C SER A 39 -5.81 10.02 -12.73
N CYS A 40 -4.71 9.38 -12.29
CA CYS A 40 -4.24 8.12 -12.90
C CYS A 40 -4.36 6.89 -12.00
N GLY A 41 -4.66 7.06 -10.71
CA GLY A 41 -4.78 5.96 -9.74
C GLY A 41 -3.46 5.43 -9.18
N GLU A 42 -2.33 6.07 -9.50
CA GLU A 42 -1.01 5.71 -8.96
C GLU A 42 -0.98 5.81 -7.44
N ARG A 43 -0.34 4.86 -6.77
CA ARG A 43 -0.30 4.79 -5.30
C ARG A 43 1.15 4.84 -4.83
N THR A 44 1.48 5.86 -4.05
CA THR A 44 2.80 6.03 -3.46
C THR A 44 2.72 5.79 -1.95
N TYR A 45 3.66 5.02 -1.43
CA TYR A 45 3.78 4.74 0.01
C TYR A 45 5.06 5.38 0.53
N SER A 46 5.00 5.96 1.73
CA SER A 46 6.20 6.46 2.40
C SER A 46 7.14 5.31 2.77
N ALA A 47 8.42 5.62 2.95
CA ALA A 47 9.42 4.64 3.38
C ALA A 47 9.04 3.97 4.72
N GLU A 48 8.48 4.74 5.66
CA GLU A 48 7.98 4.23 6.95
C GLU A 48 6.89 3.16 6.77
N ILE A 49 5.92 3.40 5.87
CA ILE A 49 4.81 2.49 5.60
C ILE A 49 5.30 1.25 4.87
N THR A 50 6.25 1.42 3.95
CA THR A 50 6.87 0.32 3.23
C THR A 50 7.64 -0.60 4.18
N ASP A 51 8.39 -0.03 5.12
CA ASP A 51 9.11 -0.80 6.14
C ASP A 51 8.14 -1.56 7.06
N GLU A 52 7.02 -0.94 7.44
CA GLU A 52 5.99 -1.58 8.24
C GLU A 52 5.33 -2.76 7.50
N ILE A 53 4.93 -2.57 6.23
CA ILE A 53 4.36 -3.64 5.39
C ILE A 53 5.36 -4.79 5.21
N LEU A 54 6.63 -4.48 4.91
CA LEU A 54 7.68 -5.49 4.77
C LEU A 54 8.01 -6.17 6.11
N GLY A 55 7.91 -5.46 7.23
CA GLY A 55 8.03 -5.98 8.58
C GLY A 55 6.93 -7.01 8.88
N PHE A 56 5.69 -6.70 8.51
CA PHE A 56 4.57 -7.65 8.58
C PHE A 56 4.78 -8.87 7.67
N SER A 57 5.41 -8.72 6.51
CA SER A 57 5.72 -9.86 5.64
C SER A 57 6.76 -10.81 6.27
N LYS A 58 7.72 -10.29 7.05
CA LYS A 58 8.77 -11.11 7.69
C LYS A 58 8.25 -11.90 8.88
N HIS A 59 7.30 -11.33 9.62
CA HIS A 59 6.54 -12.09 10.60
C HIS A 59 5.49 -12.88 9.83
N LYS A 60 5.71 -14.18 9.58
CA LYS A 60 4.69 -15.08 9.02
C LYS A 60 3.39 -15.00 9.85
N ALA A 61 2.56 -14.00 9.59
CA ALA A 61 1.24 -13.85 10.17
C ALA A 61 0.41 -14.90 9.43
N THR A 62 0.35 -16.08 10.05
CA THR A 62 -0.49 -17.17 9.58
C THR A 62 -1.87 -16.60 9.27
N PRO A 63 -2.40 -16.76 8.06
CA PRO A 63 -3.69 -16.20 7.70
C PRO A 63 -4.74 -16.79 8.66
N SER A 64 -5.30 -15.95 9.54
CA SER A 64 -6.46 -16.32 10.33
C SER A 64 -7.67 -16.27 9.41
N LYS A 65 -7.91 -17.36 8.68
CA LYS A 65 -9.23 -17.62 8.10
C LYS A 65 -10.20 -17.79 9.29
N THR A 66 -11.16 -16.86 9.43
CA THR A 66 -12.42 -17.14 10.13
C THR A 66 -13.40 -17.72 9.12
#